data_AF-A0A2U1MS38-F1
#
_entry.id   AF-A0A2U1MS38-F1
#
_cell.length_a   1.000
_cell.length_b   1.000
_cell.length_c   1.000
_cell.angle_alpha   90.00
_cell.angle_beta   90.00
_cell.angle_gamma   90.00
#
_symmetry.space_group_name_H-M   'P 1'
#
loop_
_entity.id
_entity.type
_entity.pdbx_description
1 polymer ?
#
loop_
_entity_poly.entity_id
_entity_poly.type
_entity_poly.pdbx_seq_one_letter_code
_entity_poly.pdbx_strand_id
1 'polypeptide(L)'
;MAFTCIFLLRKAKGLPIQGHPLVHSLLETRLFLEKIRPIDKKLQYQIQKLTRVTENPADGVGSDDKKSHEADDSLKLRPNPDMLITKFGPEDGDGVYRPPKIVPASMDETKTSKQERNASRKEKQAFRQALQNVTRYKAKLEDRARREEELFTRAPLSSVEKKQLKHMRKPGCGLSGLADSFYDDIKSLPLEDGAGGPETPFLDSDGGERKFKRRKRRH
;
A
#
# COMPACT_ATOMS: atom_id res chain seq x y z
N MET A 1 -35.35 -13.17 21.68
CA MET A 1 -36.58 -13.95 21.91
C MET A 1 -37.55 -13.29 22.89
N ALA A 2 -37.22 -13.05 24.17
CA ALA A 2 -38.19 -12.48 25.13
C ALA A 2 -38.83 -11.15 24.68
N PHE A 3 -38.02 -10.15 24.30
CA PHE A 3 -38.53 -8.83 23.90
C PHE A 3 -39.41 -8.86 22.64
N THR A 4 -39.12 -9.74 21.67
CA THR A 4 -39.93 -9.93 20.46
C THR A 4 -41.28 -10.59 20.78
N CYS A 5 -41.33 -11.53 21.72
CA CYS A 5 -42.59 -12.12 22.20
C CYS A 5 -43.47 -11.08 22.91
N ILE A 6 -42.88 -10.22 23.76
CA ILE A 6 -43.62 -9.15 24.45
C ILE A 6 -44.11 -8.10 23.45
N PHE A 7 -43.32 -7.75 22.43
CA PHE A 7 -43.74 -6.86 21.34
C PHE A 7 -44.94 -7.43 20.56
N LEU A 8 -44.91 -8.71 20.19
CA LEU A 8 -46.03 -9.39 19.53
C LEU A 8 -47.28 -9.41 20.42
N LEU A 9 -47.14 -9.74 21.70
CA LEU A 9 -48.25 -9.73 22.66
C LEU A 9 -48.85 -8.33 22.83
N ARG A 10 -48.01 -7.28 22.82
CA ARG A 10 -48.45 -5.89 22.96
C ARG A 10 -49.18 -5.38 21.70
N LYS A 11 -48.74 -5.80 20.50
CA LYS A 11 -49.47 -5.61 19.24
C LYS A 11 -50.81 -6.35 19.23
N ALA A 12 -50.85 -7.61 19.65
CA ALA A 12 -52.08 -8.41 19.71
C ALA A 12 -53.12 -7.81 20.67
N LYS A 13 -52.68 -7.13 21.73
CA LYS A 13 -53.53 -6.40 22.69
C LYS A 13 -53.89 -4.97 22.27
N GLY A 14 -53.50 -4.52 21.07
CA GLY A 14 -53.80 -3.17 20.57
C GLY A 14 -53.17 -2.02 21.36
N LEU A 15 -52.19 -2.28 22.23
CA LEU A 15 -51.59 -1.27 23.09
C LEU A 15 -50.57 -0.40 22.32
N PRO A 16 -50.48 0.92 22.62
CA PRO A 16 -49.53 1.80 21.96
C PRO A 16 -48.08 1.35 22.23
N ILE A 17 -47.27 1.44 21.16
CA ILE A 17 -45.86 1.04 21.12
C ILE A 17 -44.94 2.23 21.47
N GLN A 18 -45.39 3.46 21.20
CA GLN A 18 -44.64 4.68 21.49
C GLN A 18 -44.34 4.81 22.99
N GLY A 19 -43.10 5.20 23.31
CA GLY A 19 -42.63 5.38 24.69
C GLY A 19 -42.30 4.10 25.47
N HIS A 20 -42.47 2.90 24.91
CA HIS A 20 -42.21 1.66 25.65
C HIS A 20 -40.71 1.28 25.61
N PRO A 21 -40.07 0.89 26.74
CA PRO A 21 -38.63 0.55 26.80
C PRO A 21 -38.23 -0.64 25.91
N LEU A 22 -39.20 -1.45 25.45
CA LEU A 22 -38.96 -2.49 24.44
C LEU A 22 -38.36 -1.91 23.15
N VAL A 23 -38.80 -0.73 22.70
CA VAL A 23 -38.28 -0.13 21.46
C VAL A 23 -36.80 0.20 21.62
N HIS A 24 -36.41 0.76 22.77
CA HIS A 24 -35.01 1.03 23.09
C HIS A 24 -34.18 -0.27 23.15
N SER A 25 -34.65 -1.31 23.86
CA SER A 25 -33.91 -2.59 23.93
C SER A 25 -33.81 -3.33 22.59
N LEU A 26 -34.81 -3.19 21.72
CA LEU A 26 -34.79 -3.73 20.34
C LEU A 26 -33.80 -2.96 19.43
N LEU A 27 -33.75 -1.63 19.54
CA LEU A 27 -32.77 -0.81 18.80
C LEU A 27 -31.34 -1.06 19.31
N GLU A 28 -31.16 -1.11 20.62
CA GLU A 28 -29.88 -1.38 21.27
C GLU A 28 -29.34 -2.77 20.89
N THR A 29 -30.16 -3.82 21.01
CA THR A 29 -29.76 -5.18 20.58
C THR A 29 -29.47 -5.26 19.08
N ARG A 30 -30.24 -4.55 18.23
CA ARG A 30 -29.94 -4.46 16.80
C ARG A 30 -28.58 -3.78 16.54
N LEU A 31 -28.31 -2.65 17.18
CA LEU A 31 -27.04 -1.93 17.06
C LEU A 31 -25.85 -2.76 17.58
N PHE A 32 -26.03 -3.52 18.66
CA PHE A 32 -25.03 -4.49 19.12
C PHE A 32 -24.78 -5.60 18.10
N LEU A 33 -25.83 -6.19 17.52
CA LEU A 33 -25.70 -7.20 16.46
C LEU A 33 -24.99 -6.64 15.22
N GLU A 34 -25.26 -5.38 14.83
CA GLU A 34 -24.57 -4.71 13.72
C GLU A 34 -23.08 -4.47 14.04
N LYS A 35 -22.74 -4.12 15.29
CA LYS A 35 -21.35 -3.93 15.75
C LYS A 35 -20.53 -5.23 15.89
N ILE A 36 -21.14 -6.37 16.24
CA ILE A 36 -20.39 -7.64 16.36
C ILE A 36 -20.17 -8.35 15.02
N ARG A 37 -21.04 -8.16 14.02
CA ARG A 37 -20.88 -8.74 12.66
C ARG A 37 -19.48 -8.61 12.05
N PRO A 38 -18.78 -7.46 12.08
CA PRO A 38 -17.40 -7.37 11.57
C PRO A 38 -16.38 -8.14 12.42
N ILE A 39 -16.64 -8.37 13.71
CA ILE A 39 -15.80 -9.20 14.59
C ILE A 39 -16.03 -10.68 14.27
N ASP A 40 -17.28 -11.11 14.17
CA ASP A 40 -17.64 -12.49 13.79
C ASP A 40 -17.04 -12.87 12.43
N LYS A 41 -17.07 -11.97 11.44
CA LYS A 41 -16.41 -12.18 10.14
C LYS A 41 -14.89 -12.41 10.28
N LYS A 42 -14.21 -11.67 11.16
CA LYS A 42 -12.78 -11.84 11.43
C LYS A 42 -12.49 -13.17 12.13
N LEU A 43 -13.31 -13.54 13.11
CA LEU A 43 -13.19 -14.83 13.82
C LEU A 43 -13.47 -16.01 12.88
N GLN A 44 -14.52 -15.94 12.06
CA GLN A 44 -14.83 -16.93 11.03
C GLN A 44 -13.67 -17.07 10.03
N TYR A 45 -13.07 -15.96 9.58
CA TYR A 45 -11.88 -16.01 8.72
C TYR A 45 -10.68 -16.65 9.42
N GLN A 46 -10.42 -16.35 10.69
CA GLN A 46 -9.33 -16.96 11.46
C GLN A 46 -9.55 -18.46 11.64
N ILE A 47 -10.77 -18.89 11.98
CA ILE A 47 -11.16 -20.30 12.06
C ILE A 47 -10.94 -20.95 10.70
N GLN A 48 -11.58 -20.46 9.63
CA GLN A 48 -11.42 -21.03 8.28
C GLN A 48 -9.98 -21.06 7.79
N LYS A 49 -9.14 -20.07 8.16
CA LYS A 49 -7.71 -20.06 7.83
C LYS A 49 -6.97 -21.19 8.53
N LEU A 50 -7.21 -21.39 9.83
CA LEU A 50 -6.62 -22.50 10.59
C LEU A 50 -7.16 -23.85 10.10
N THR A 51 -8.48 -23.97 9.92
CA THR A 51 -9.13 -25.18 9.43
C THR A 51 -8.62 -25.58 8.04
N ARG A 52 -8.45 -24.64 7.11
CA ARG A 52 -7.84 -24.93 5.79
C ARG A 52 -6.39 -25.38 5.87
N VAL A 53 -5.61 -24.85 6.81
CA VAL A 53 -4.22 -25.27 7.06
C VAL A 53 -4.17 -26.67 7.69
N THR A 54 -5.17 -27.06 8.49
CA THR A 54 -5.26 -28.42 9.05
C THR A 54 -5.89 -29.44 8.10
N GLU A 55 -6.84 -29.04 7.24
CA GLU A 55 -7.53 -29.91 6.28
C GLU A 55 -6.68 -30.19 5.04
N ASN A 56 -5.84 -29.24 4.61
CA ASN A 56 -4.93 -29.40 3.48
C ASN A 56 -3.46 -29.31 3.94
N PRO A 57 -2.91 -30.33 4.62
CA PRO A 57 -1.49 -30.37 4.97
C PRO A 57 -0.56 -30.60 3.76
N ALA A 58 -1.10 -30.76 2.54
CA ALA A 58 -0.38 -31.26 1.36
C ALA A 58 -0.26 -30.26 0.19
N ASP A 59 -0.94 -29.11 0.20
CA ASP A 59 -0.94 -28.15 -0.92
C ASP A 59 -0.85 -26.69 -0.45
N GLY A 60 0.10 -25.92 -1.00
CA GLY A 60 0.02 -24.45 -1.01
C GLY A 60 1.25 -23.65 -0.55
N VAL A 61 2.38 -23.75 -1.26
CA VAL A 61 3.39 -22.68 -1.29
C VAL A 61 3.11 -21.74 -2.47
N GLY A 62 3.12 -20.42 -2.22
CA GLY A 62 3.01 -19.35 -3.23
C GLY A 62 1.57 -18.85 -3.46
N SER A 63 1.28 -17.54 -3.53
CA SER A 63 2.09 -16.33 -3.34
C SER A 63 1.16 -15.14 -3.02
N ASP A 64 1.60 -13.98 -2.53
CA ASP A 64 2.97 -13.50 -2.26
C ASP A 64 3.02 -12.59 -0.99
N ASP A 65 4.04 -11.74 -0.86
CA ASP A 65 4.17 -10.66 0.14
C ASP A 65 4.00 -11.09 1.61
N LYS A 66 4.72 -12.15 1.94
CA LYS A 66 5.76 -12.01 2.97
C LYS A 66 6.86 -13.01 2.68
N LYS A 67 8.04 -12.49 2.33
CA LYS A 67 9.29 -13.23 2.57
C LYS A 67 9.20 -13.76 3.99
N SER A 68 9.45 -15.05 4.15
CA SER A 68 9.90 -15.55 5.42
C SER A 68 11.12 -14.70 5.80
N HIS A 69 10.94 -13.83 6.79
CA HIS A 69 11.86 -13.90 7.90
C HIS A 69 11.74 -15.32 8.45
N GLU A 70 12.45 -16.25 7.79
CA GLU A 70 13.39 -17.06 8.57
C GLU A 70 14.02 -16.03 9.49
N ALA A 71 13.79 -16.17 10.79
CA ALA A 71 14.59 -15.41 11.69
C ALA A 71 16.04 -15.74 11.32
N ASP A 72 16.75 -14.71 10.86
CA ASP A 72 18.09 -14.40 11.34
C ASP A 72 18.07 -14.74 12.83
N ASP A 73 18.32 -16.01 13.12
CA ASP A 73 18.01 -16.59 14.41
C ASP A 73 18.94 -15.88 15.37
N SER A 74 18.37 -15.04 16.24
CA SER A 74 19.17 -14.19 17.13
C SER A 74 20.06 -15.03 18.05
N LEU A 75 19.83 -16.35 18.14
CA LEU A 75 20.66 -17.32 18.82
C LEU A 75 21.83 -17.85 17.96
N LYS A 76 21.72 -17.81 16.62
CA LYS A 76 22.82 -18.02 15.65
C LYS A 76 23.73 -16.80 15.49
N LEU A 77 23.30 -15.60 15.91
CA LEU A 77 24.17 -14.42 16.05
C LEU A 77 25.11 -14.46 17.28
N ARG A 78 25.39 -15.65 17.81
CA ARG A 78 26.51 -15.83 18.76
C ARG A 78 27.83 -15.62 18.01
N PRO A 79 28.76 -14.76 18.51
CA PRO A 79 30.08 -14.66 17.93
C PRO A 79 30.77 -16.02 18.04
N ASN A 80 31.19 -16.58 16.91
CA ASN A 80 31.85 -17.88 16.87
C ASN A 80 33.34 -17.69 17.27
N PRO A 81 33.79 -18.17 18.45
CA PRO A 81 35.15 -17.90 18.93
C PRO A 81 36.22 -18.58 18.05
N ASP A 82 35.89 -19.68 17.37
CA ASP A 82 36.82 -20.36 16.46
C ASP A 82 37.15 -19.54 15.19
N MET A 83 36.32 -18.55 14.85
CA MET A 83 36.62 -17.60 13.76
C MET A 83 37.64 -16.52 14.17
N LEU A 84 37.87 -16.33 15.47
CA LEU A 84 38.90 -15.42 15.99
C LEU A 84 40.27 -16.10 16.08
N ILE A 85 40.31 -17.43 16.00
CA ILE A 85 41.55 -18.20 15.87
C ILE A 85 42.07 -18.02 14.44
N THR A 86 42.92 -17.01 14.28
CA THR A 86 43.63 -16.69 13.03
C THR A 86 44.48 -17.89 12.58
N LYS A 87 43.93 -18.76 11.72
CA LYS A 87 44.65 -19.87 11.07
C LYS A 87 45.54 -19.38 9.92
N PHE A 88 46.32 -18.32 10.15
CA PHE A 88 47.26 -17.76 9.17
C PHE A 88 48.72 -17.92 9.61
N GLY A 89 49.34 -18.99 9.13
CA GLY A 89 50.80 -19.10 9.01
C GLY A 89 51.53 -19.71 10.22
N PRO A 90 52.78 -20.17 10.00
CA PRO A 90 53.58 -20.84 11.01
C PRO A 90 54.15 -19.88 12.06
N GLU A 91 54.48 -20.45 13.22
CA GLU A 91 55.26 -19.84 14.30
C GLU A 91 56.73 -19.64 13.86
N ASP A 92 57.00 -18.58 13.10
CA ASP A 92 58.35 -18.09 12.81
C ASP A 92 58.54 -16.71 13.45
N GLY A 93 59.10 -16.71 14.67
CA GLY A 93 59.20 -15.54 15.56
C GLY A 93 60.23 -14.49 15.13
N ASP A 94 59.94 -13.74 14.08
CA ASP A 94 60.65 -12.53 13.67
C ASP A 94 59.66 -11.35 13.71
N GLY A 95 59.86 -10.40 14.64
CA GLY A 95 58.88 -9.36 15.02
C GLY A 95 58.57 -8.30 13.95
N VAL A 96 58.91 -8.56 12.69
CA VAL A 96 58.71 -7.72 11.53
C VAL A 96 57.36 -8.05 10.89
N TYR A 97 56.39 -7.14 11.02
CA TYR A 97 55.07 -7.30 10.38
C TYR A 97 55.21 -7.42 8.86
N ARG A 98 54.76 -8.56 8.30
CA ARG A 98 54.69 -8.80 6.85
C ARG A 98 53.24 -8.65 6.38
N PRO A 99 52.90 -7.60 5.60
CA PRO A 99 51.54 -7.43 5.09
C PRO A 99 51.08 -8.66 4.28
N PRO A 100 49.86 -9.17 4.49
CA PRO A 100 49.36 -10.36 3.80
C PRO A 100 49.25 -10.09 2.29
N LYS A 101 49.93 -10.93 1.50
CA LYS A 101 49.90 -10.87 0.03
C LYS A 101 48.61 -11.49 -0.50
N ILE A 102 47.52 -10.73 -0.47
CA ILE A 102 46.23 -11.14 -1.05
C ILE A 102 46.39 -11.19 -2.58
N VAL A 103 46.47 -12.41 -3.13
CA VAL A 103 46.27 -12.63 -4.57
C VAL A 103 44.81 -12.35 -4.93
N PRO A 104 44.51 -11.79 -6.12
CA PRO A 104 43.13 -11.61 -6.56
C PRO A 104 42.42 -12.95 -6.60
N ALA A 105 41.37 -13.10 -5.80
CA ALA A 105 40.52 -14.29 -5.86
C ALA A 105 39.86 -14.36 -7.25
N SER A 106 40.08 -15.44 -7.98
CA SER A 106 39.35 -15.73 -9.21
C SER A 106 37.88 -15.99 -8.83
N MET A 107 37.01 -15.01 -9.09
CA MET A 107 35.58 -15.22 -9.01
C MET A 107 35.18 -16.22 -10.10
N ASP A 108 34.49 -17.30 -9.72
CA ASP A 108 33.95 -18.24 -10.70
C ASP A 108 33.00 -17.50 -11.66
N GLU A 109 33.35 -17.54 -12.95
CA GLU A 109 32.66 -16.88 -14.07
C GLU A 109 31.28 -17.51 -14.33
N THR A 110 30.37 -17.33 -13.37
CA THR A 110 28.93 -17.64 -13.46
C THR A 110 28.21 -16.61 -14.33
N LYS A 111 28.71 -16.48 -15.57
CA LYS A 111 28.07 -16.08 -16.84
C LYS A 111 27.07 -14.91 -16.88
N THR A 112 26.97 -14.05 -15.86
CA THR A 112 26.30 -12.75 -16.04
C THR A 112 27.15 -11.91 -16.99
N SER A 113 26.71 -11.80 -18.23
CA SER A 113 27.47 -11.15 -19.30
C SER A 113 27.85 -9.73 -18.88
N LYS A 114 29.00 -9.22 -19.35
CA LYS A 114 29.44 -7.83 -19.13
C LYS A 114 28.33 -6.81 -19.43
N GLN A 115 27.44 -7.13 -20.36
CA GLN A 115 26.22 -6.37 -20.68
C GLN A 115 25.19 -6.37 -19.55
N GLU A 116 24.89 -7.53 -18.96
CA GLU A 116 23.93 -7.69 -17.86
C GLU A 116 24.41 -6.96 -16.60
N ARG A 117 25.68 -7.13 -16.22
CA ARG A 117 26.29 -6.41 -15.08
C ARG A 117 26.24 -4.88 -15.26
N ASN A 118 26.29 -4.40 -16.50
CA ASN A 118 26.08 -2.99 -16.84
C ASN A 118 24.60 -2.58 -16.85
N ALA A 119 23.69 -3.47 -17.24
CA ALA A 119 22.24 -3.25 -17.15
C ALA A 119 21.79 -3.10 -15.69
N SER A 120 22.18 -4.03 -14.80
CA SER A 120 21.84 -3.95 -13.37
C SER A 120 22.43 -2.70 -12.69
N ARG A 121 23.56 -2.18 -13.17
CA ARG A 121 24.12 -0.89 -12.70
C ARG A 121 23.25 0.29 -13.13
N LYS A 122 22.85 0.33 -14.41
CA LYS A 122 21.94 1.37 -14.94
C LYS A 122 20.57 1.33 -14.26
N GLU A 123 20.01 0.15 -14.05
CA GLU A 123 18.74 -0.05 -13.37
C GLU A 123 18.81 0.39 -11.90
N LYS A 124 19.83 -0.02 -11.15
CA LYS A 124 20.05 0.46 -9.76
C LYS A 124 20.23 1.98 -9.69
N GLN A 125 20.85 2.59 -10.70
CA GLN A 125 20.97 4.05 -10.79
C GLN A 125 19.63 4.72 -11.14
N ALA A 126 18.87 4.17 -12.09
CA ALA A 126 17.54 4.65 -12.45
C ALA A 126 16.56 4.55 -11.27
N PHE A 127 16.61 3.45 -10.51
CA PHE A 127 15.83 3.26 -9.28
C PHE A 127 16.20 4.31 -8.21
N ARG A 128 17.50 4.56 -7.99
CA ARG A 128 17.96 5.63 -7.08
C ARG A 128 17.46 7.01 -7.52
N GLN A 129 17.50 7.32 -8.81
CA GLN A 129 16.98 8.58 -9.37
C GLN A 129 15.45 8.68 -9.24
N ALA A 130 14.72 7.59 -9.51
CA ALA A 130 13.28 7.52 -9.31
C ALA A 130 12.92 7.79 -7.84
N LEU A 131 13.59 7.13 -6.90
CA LEU A 131 13.39 7.34 -5.47
C LEU A 131 13.65 8.80 -5.05
N GLN A 132 14.72 9.43 -5.55
CA GLN A 132 15.01 10.86 -5.31
C GLN A 132 13.95 11.79 -5.92
N ASN A 133 13.39 11.45 -7.08
CA ASN A 133 12.29 12.20 -7.68
C ASN A 133 11.00 12.08 -6.85
N VAL A 134 10.73 10.89 -6.29
CA VAL A 134 9.57 10.65 -5.41
C VAL A 134 9.72 11.40 -4.08
N THR A 135 10.89 11.38 -3.42
CA THR A 135 11.09 12.14 -2.17
C THR A 135 10.96 13.64 -2.41
N ARG A 136 11.53 14.16 -3.50
CA ARG A 136 11.37 15.57 -3.92
C ARG A 136 9.91 15.93 -4.22
N TYR A 137 9.12 15.00 -4.77
CA TYR A 137 7.69 15.21 -5.02
C TYR A 137 6.89 15.25 -3.72
N LYS A 138 7.16 14.33 -2.77
CA LYS A 138 6.55 14.32 -1.43
C LYS A 138 6.83 15.62 -0.66
N ALA A 139 8.08 16.07 -0.61
CA ALA A 139 8.44 17.33 0.04
C ALA A 139 7.66 18.54 -0.52
N LYS A 140 7.47 18.61 -1.85
CA LYS A 140 6.64 19.66 -2.48
C LYS A 140 5.16 19.59 -2.11
N LEU A 141 4.63 18.40 -1.83
CA LEU A 141 3.25 18.23 -1.34
C LEU A 141 3.14 18.65 0.13
N GLU A 142 4.11 18.32 0.97
CA GLU A 142 4.19 18.75 2.38
C GLU A 142 4.35 20.27 2.49
N ASP A 143 5.23 20.89 1.69
CA ASP A 143 5.36 22.36 1.58
C ASP A 143 4.05 23.04 1.16
N ARG A 144 3.24 22.35 0.36
CA ARG A 144 1.93 22.84 -0.05
C ARG A 144 0.91 22.68 1.07
N ALA A 145 0.87 21.53 1.74
CA ALA A 145 -0.02 21.29 2.87
C ALA A 145 0.17 22.34 3.97
N ARG A 146 1.43 22.66 4.34
CA ARG A 146 1.75 23.74 5.28
C ARG A 146 1.16 25.09 4.87
N ARG A 147 1.30 25.48 3.60
CA ARG A 147 0.70 26.73 3.09
C ARG A 147 -0.83 26.69 3.05
N GLU A 148 -1.44 25.52 2.85
CA GLU A 148 -2.90 25.34 2.88
C GLU A 148 -3.45 25.36 4.32
N GLU A 149 -2.66 24.90 5.31
CA GLU A 149 -2.94 25.01 6.75
C GLU A 149 -2.82 26.47 7.23
N GLU A 150 -1.74 27.17 6.89
CA GLU A 150 -1.51 28.59 7.23
C GLU A 150 -2.62 29.51 6.70
N LEU A 151 -3.13 29.24 5.49
CA LEU A 151 -4.14 30.05 4.80
C LEU A 151 -5.57 29.51 4.97
N PHE A 152 -5.76 28.37 5.65
CA PHE A 152 -7.01 27.59 5.74
C PHE A 152 -7.77 27.43 4.41
N THR A 153 -7.08 27.50 3.28
CA THR A 153 -7.65 27.54 1.93
C THR A 153 -6.71 26.88 0.93
N ARG A 154 -7.27 26.32 -0.16
CA ARG A 154 -6.50 25.54 -1.13
C ARG A 154 -5.57 26.45 -1.96
N ALA A 155 -4.28 26.13 -1.98
CA ALA A 155 -3.27 26.94 -2.63
C ALA A 155 -3.48 26.97 -4.16
N PRO A 156 -3.50 28.17 -4.78
CA PRO A 156 -3.71 28.31 -6.21
C PRO A 156 -2.50 27.77 -7.00
N LEU A 157 -2.75 26.86 -7.94
CA LEU A 157 -1.72 26.31 -8.82
C LEU A 157 -1.49 27.17 -10.06
N SER A 158 -0.22 27.38 -10.42
CA SER A 158 0.16 28.00 -11.68
C SER A 158 -0.25 27.14 -12.89
N SER A 159 -0.37 27.77 -14.07
CA SER A 159 -0.66 27.06 -15.33
C SER A 159 0.41 26.01 -15.67
N VAL A 160 1.66 26.26 -15.30
CA VAL A 160 2.78 25.33 -15.51
C VAL A 160 2.65 24.10 -14.60
N GLU A 161 2.35 24.28 -13.32
CA GLU A 161 2.14 23.16 -12.39
C GLU A 161 0.89 22.36 -12.73
N LYS A 162 -0.21 23.02 -13.16
CA LYS A 162 -1.41 22.34 -13.67
C LYS A 162 -1.08 21.46 -14.88
N LYS A 163 -0.22 21.93 -15.81
CA LYS A 163 0.24 21.13 -16.95
C LYS A 163 1.15 19.97 -16.53
N GLN A 164 2.06 20.18 -15.59
CA GLN A 164 2.92 19.12 -15.05
C GLN A 164 2.08 18.05 -14.34
N LEU A 165 1.17 18.43 -13.44
CA LEU A 165 0.27 17.51 -12.73
C LEU A 165 -0.62 16.72 -13.71
N LYS A 166 -1.19 17.38 -14.72
CA LYS A 166 -1.93 16.71 -15.81
C LYS A 166 -1.06 15.77 -16.65
N HIS A 167 0.26 15.96 -16.72
CA HIS A 167 1.17 15.03 -17.39
C HIS A 167 1.51 13.84 -16.49
N MET A 168 1.77 14.07 -15.20
CA MET A 168 2.06 13.02 -14.22
C MET A 168 0.88 12.05 -14.02
N ARG A 169 -0.37 12.56 -14.07
CA ARG A 169 -1.61 11.77 -14.01
C ARG A 169 -1.98 11.02 -15.30
N LYS A 170 -1.17 11.07 -16.38
CA LYS A 170 -1.48 10.32 -17.60
C LYS A 170 -1.10 8.84 -17.45
N PRO A 171 -1.98 7.89 -17.85
CA PRO A 171 -1.60 6.49 -17.93
C PRO A 171 -0.44 6.33 -18.93
N GLY A 172 0.65 5.71 -18.49
CA GLY A 172 1.92 5.62 -19.20
C GLY A 172 3.06 6.44 -18.57
N CYS A 173 2.75 7.41 -17.69
CA CYS A 173 3.72 7.95 -16.74
C CYS A 173 3.81 6.99 -15.54
N GLY A 174 4.97 6.39 -15.28
CA GLY A 174 5.19 5.43 -14.17
C GLY A 174 5.11 6.01 -12.74
N LEU A 175 4.48 7.17 -12.58
CA LEU A 175 4.20 7.84 -11.30
C LEU A 175 2.70 8.08 -11.06
N SER A 176 1.79 7.54 -11.90
CA SER A 176 0.34 7.74 -11.73
C SER A 176 -0.12 7.39 -10.31
N GLY A 177 0.17 6.17 -9.84
CA GLY A 177 -0.17 5.68 -8.48
C GLY A 177 0.56 6.36 -7.32
N LEU A 178 1.39 7.37 -7.57
CA LEU A 178 1.98 8.25 -6.55
C LEU A 178 1.38 9.67 -6.55
N ALA A 179 0.58 10.01 -7.57
CA ALA A 179 -0.15 11.26 -7.71
C ALA A 179 -1.67 11.11 -7.55
N ASP A 180 -2.14 9.87 -7.40
CA ASP A 180 -3.50 9.53 -7.04
C ASP A 180 -3.71 9.82 -5.56
N SER A 181 -4.65 10.74 -5.28
CA SER A 181 -5.00 11.13 -3.92
C SER A 181 -6.14 10.24 -3.42
N PHE A 182 -6.11 9.85 -2.15
CA PHE A 182 -7.14 9.06 -1.44
C PHE A 182 -8.61 9.43 -1.74
N TYR A 183 -8.87 10.71 -2.05
CA TYR A 183 -10.20 11.19 -2.45
C TYR A 183 -10.64 10.77 -3.86
N ASP A 184 -9.72 10.57 -4.81
CA ASP A 184 -10.05 10.06 -6.15
C ASP A 184 -10.47 8.57 -6.05
N ASP A 185 -9.82 7.78 -5.19
CA ASP A 185 -10.23 6.40 -4.87
C ASP A 185 -11.63 6.37 -4.26
N ILE A 186 -11.89 7.16 -3.22
CA ILE A 186 -13.23 7.26 -2.59
C ILE A 186 -14.29 7.70 -3.58
N LYS A 187 -13.96 8.63 -4.50
CA LYS A 187 -14.88 9.12 -5.54
C LYS A 187 -15.14 8.11 -6.66
N SER A 188 -14.32 7.05 -6.75
CA SER A 188 -14.55 5.89 -7.64
C SER A 188 -15.35 4.76 -6.99
N LEU A 189 -15.56 4.80 -5.66
CA LEU A 189 -16.42 3.83 -4.98
C LEU A 189 -17.89 4.08 -5.36
N PRO A 190 -18.67 3.01 -5.61
CA PRO A 190 -20.11 3.11 -5.73
C PRO A 190 -20.72 3.25 -4.33
N LEU A 191 -20.65 4.46 -3.75
CA LEU A 191 -21.54 4.85 -2.66
C LEU A 191 -22.92 5.12 -3.27
N GLU A 192 -23.95 4.39 -2.83
CA GLU A 192 -25.33 4.71 -3.19
C GLU A 192 -25.70 6.12 -2.72
N ASP A 193 -26.46 6.83 -3.56
CA ASP A 193 -26.85 8.22 -3.33
C ASP A 193 -27.64 8.41 -2.02
N GLY A 194 -27.21 9.39 -1.20
CA GLY A 194 -27.83 9.62 0.11
C GLY A 194 -27.48 10.96 0.78
N ALA A 195 -28.25 11.99 0.44
CA ALA A 195 -28.45 13.24 1.20
C ALA A 195 -27.34 14.34 1.21
N GLY A 196 -27.53 15.36 0.37
CA GLY A 196 -27.69 16.75 0.83
C GLY A 196 -26.44 17.55 1.22
N GLY A 197 -25.75 18.12 0.23
CA GLY A 197 -24.79 19.22 0.37
C GLY A 197 -24.87 20.14 -0.87
N PRO A 198 -24.46 21.43 -0.80
CA PRO A 198 -24.85 22.40 -1.82
C PRO A 198 -24.21 22.14 -3.19
N GLU A 199 -25.06 21.92 -4.18
CA GLU A 199 -24.76 21.88 -5.61
C GLU A 199 -23.97 23.14 -6.03
N THR A 200 -22.70 22.96 -6.37
CA THR A 200 -21.94 23.97 -7.14
C THR A 200 -21.83 23.46 -8.58
N PRO A 201 -22.61 23.98 -9.53
CA PRO A 201 -22.63 23.48 -10.90
C PRO A 201 -21.43 24.02 -11.69
N PHE A 202 -20.23 23.48 -11.44
CA PHE A 202 -19.08 23.72 -12.30
C PHE A 202 -19.05 22.71 -13.45
N LEU A 203 -19.58 23.15 -14.59
CA LEU A 203 -19.65 22.40 -15.85
C LEU A 203 -18.25 22.06 -16.39
N ASP A 204 -17.82 20.80 -16.24
CA ASP A 204 -16.73 20.23 -17.06
C ASP A 204 -17.30 19.52 -18.31
N SER A 205 -17.94 20.32 -19.18
CA SER A 205 -18.32 19.91 -20.54
C SER A 205 -17.42 20.57 -21.59
N ASP A 206 -16.15 20.15 -21.65
CA ASP A 206 -15.27 20.43 -22.79
C ASP A 206 -15.05 19.17 -23.63
N GLY A 207 -16.14 18.73 -24.27
CA GLY A 207 -16.13 17.70 -25.30
C GLY A 207 -15.58 18.22 -26.63
N GLY A 208 -14.35 18.75 -26.62
CA GLY A 208 -13.73 19.38 -27.79
C GLY A 208 -13.66 18.45 -29.02
N GLU A 209 -14.41 18.81 -30.08
CA GLU A 209 -14.47 18.05 -31.32
C GLU A 209 -13.08 17.81 -31.92
N ARG A 210 -12.71 16.52 -32.07
CA ARG A 210 -11.45 16.13 -32.72
C ARG A 210 -11.56 16.32 -34.24
N LYS A 211 -11.31 17.54 -34.73
CA LYS A 211 -11.30 17.84 -36.18
C LYS A 211 -10.22 17.01 -36.89
N PHE A 212 -10.65 15.98 -37.62
CA PHE A 212 -9.79 15.12 -38.44
C PHE A 212 -9.08 15.95 -39.53
N LYS A 213 -7.76 16.07 -39.44
CA LYS A 213 -6.95 16.71 -40.49
C LYS A 213 -7.01 15.88 -41.78
N ARG A 214 -7.73 16.36 -42.80
CA ARG A 214 -7.77 15.74 -44.14
C ARG A 214 -6.35 15.69 -44.72
N ARG A 215 -5.80 14.49 -44.93
CA ARG A 215 -4.54 14.30 -45.69
C ARG A 215 -4.77 14.77 -47.13
N LYS A 216 -4.02 15.77 -47.60
CA LYS A 216 -3.92 16.05 -49.04
C LYS A 216 -3.28 14.81 -49.70
N ARG A 217 -3.99 14.18 -50.63
CA ARG A 217 -3.35 13.29 -51.60
C ARG A 217 -2.51 14.17 -52.52
N ARG A 218 -1.24 13.79 -52.74
CA ARG A 218 -0.46 14.31 -53.86
C ARG A 218 -0.98 13.62 -55.12
N HIS A 219 -1.03 14.38 -56.20
CA HIS A 219 -1.38 13.90 -57.53
C HIS A 219 -0.11 13.57 -58.31
#